data_AF-A0A2I7MKV5-F1
#
_entry.id   AF-A0A2I7MKV5-F1
#
_cell.length_a   1.000
_cell.length_b   1.000
_cell.length_c   1.000
_cell.angle_alpha   90.00
_cell.angle_beta   90.00
_cell.angle_gamma   90.00
#
_symmetry.space_group_name_H-M   'P 1'
#
loop_
_entity.id
_entity.type
_entity.pdbx_description
1 polymer ?
#
loop_
_entity_poly.entity_id
_entity_poly.type
_entity_poly.pdbx_seq_one_letter_code
_entity_poly.pdbx_strand_id
1 'polypeptide(L)'
;EPKGGRPDEGLQAVFKSVFPITDFSGASMLEFVSYEFEPPKFDVDECRQRDLTYAAPLKVTLRLIVFDIDEDTGAKSIKDIKEQSVYMGDMPLMTNNGTFIVNGTERVIVSQMHRSPGVFFDHDKGKSHSSGKLLFAARVIPYRGSWLDIEFDAKDIVYARIDRRRKIPVTSLLMALGMDGEEILDTFYTKSLYKRDGEGWRIPFKPETLKGAKAITEMVDADTGEVVVEAGKKLTPRLLRQLSDKGLKALKAADDDLYGNYLAGDIVNYSTGEIYLEAGDEIDEKTLGIILANGFDEIPVLGIDH
;
A
#
# COMPACT_ATOMS: atom_id res chain seq x y z
N GLU A 1 11.81 41.76 1.50
CA GLU A 1 10.64 40.88 1.66
C GLU A 1 9.36 41.69 1.82
N PRO A 2 8.18 41.17 1.43
CA PRO A 2 6.90 41.81 1.74
C PRO A 2 6.68 41.89 3.26
N LYS A 3 5.99 42.94 3.72
CA LYS A 3 5.61 43.08 5.14
C LYS A 3 4.73 41.88 5.55
N GLY A 4 5.18 41.13 6.55
CA GLY A 4 4.49 39.92 7.03
C GLY A 4 5.07 38.59 6.50
N GLY A 5 6.14 38.64 5.69
CA GLY A 5 6.74 37.44 5.10
C GLY A 5 5.97 36.92 3.89
N ARG A 6 6.50 35.89 3.23
CA ARG A 6 5.83 35.24 2.10
C ARG A 6 5.05 34.02 2.57
N PRO A 7 3.81 33.80 2.09
CA PRO A 7 3.09 32.55 2.33
C PRO A 7 3.87 31.37 1.77
N ASP A 8 3.62 30.19 2.33
CA ASP A 8 4.28 28.94 1.93
C ASP A 8 3.66 28.36 0.65
N GLU A 9 3.79 29.10 -0.45
CA GLU A 9 3.23 28.76 -1.75
C GLU A 9 4.19 29.15 -2.89
N GLY A 10 3.98 28.56 -4.08
CA GLY A 10 4.79 28.83 -5.26
C GLY A 10 6.28 28.60 -5.02
N LEU A 11 7.11 29.59 -5.39
CA LEU A 11 8.57 29.50 -5.22
C LEU A 11 9.01 29.38 -3.76
N GLN A 12 8.27 29.98 -2.81
CA GLN A 12 8.62 29.90 -1.39
C GLN A 12 8.55 28.45 -0.90
N ALA A 13 7.47 27.75 -1.24
CA ALA A 13 7.29 26.34 -0.91
C ALA A 13 8.34 25.44 -1.58
N VAL A 14 8.67 25.73 -2.85
CA VAL A 14 9.70 24.98 -3.57
C VAL A 14 11.06 25.13 -2.90
N PHE A 15 11.49 26.36 -2.56
CA PHE A 15 12.76 26.57 -1.88
C PHE A 15 12.79 25.92 -0.49
N LYS A 16 11.73 26.06 0.30
CA LYS A 16 11.62 25.38 1.61
C LYS A 16 11.59 23.85 1.52
N SER A 17 11.09 23.28 0.43
CA SER A 17 11.08 21.81 0.26
C SER A 17 12.44 21.22 -0.08
N VAL A 18 13.35 22.04 -0.63
CA VAL A 18 14.68 21.61 -1.07
C VAL A 18 15.75 21.99 -0.04
N PHE A 19 15.61 23.14 0.60
CA PHE A 19 16.56 23.65 1.58
C PHE A 19 16.07 23.41 3.02
N PRO A 20 16.99 23.17 3.98
CA PRO A 20 18.45 23.22 3.84
C PRO A 20 19.04 21.98 3.15
N ILE A 21 20.11 22.19 2.38
CA ILE A 21 20.90 21.11 1.77
C ILE A 21 22.14 20.91 2.64
N THR A 22 22.40 19.67 3.05
CA THR A 22 23.61 19.29 3.80
C THR A 22 24.51 18.43 2.94
N ASP A 23 25.82 18.58 3.11
CA ASP A 23 26.78 17.66 2.51
C ASP A 23 26.80 16.31 3.23
N PHE A 24 27.36 15.29 2.59
CA PHE A 24 27.38 13.92 3.13
C PHE A 24 28.15 13.78 4.44
N SER A 25 29.18 14.59 4.66
CA SER A 25 29.94 14.64 5.92
C SER A 25 29.25 15.48 7.01
N GLY A 26 28.22 16.26 6.64
CA GLY A 26 27.57 17.23 7.52
C GLY A 26 28.47 18.38 7.96
N ALA A 27 29.57 18.64 7.23
CA ALA A 27 30.53 19.72 7.47
C ALA A 27 30.07 21.04 6.86
N SER A 28 29.14 21.01 5.90
CA SER A 28 28.59 22.20 5.25
C SER A 28 27.07 22.10 5.10
N MET A 29 26.40 23.22 5.29
CA MET A 29 24.96 23.35 5.10
C MET A 29 24.66 24.61 4.28
N LEU A 30 23.81 24.47 3.27
CA LEU A 30 23.31 25.58 2.48
C LEU A 30 21.85 25.83 2.89
N GLU A 31 21.57 27.04 3.36
CA GLU A 31 20.24 27.49 3.76
C GLU A 31 19.67 28.48 2.74
N PHE A 32 18.36 28.40 2.54
CA PHE A 32 17.60 29.42 1.82
C PHE A 32 17.18 30.53 2.79
N VAL A 33 17.56 31.77 2.48
CA VAL A 33 17.20 32.94 3.29
C VAL A 33 15.99 33.66 2.69
N SER A 34 16.10 34.09 1.44
CA SER A 34 15.04 34.82 0.73
C SER A 34 15.26 34.83 -0.78
N TYR A 35 14.27 35.27 -1.54
CA TYR A 35 14.43 35.54 -2.98
C TYR A 35 13.75 36.84 -3.40
N GLU A 36 14.28 37.44 -4.44
CA GLU A 36 13.74 38.65 -5.06
C GLU A 36 13.82 38.57 -6.58
N PHE A 37 12.91 39.30 -7.23
CA PHE A 37 12.96 39.52 -8.66
C PHE A 37 13.52 40.91 -8.89
N GLU A 38 14.56 40.99 -9.71
CA GLU A 38 14.97 42.29 -10.26
C GLU A 38 13.97 42.73 -11.34
N PRO A 39 13.85 44.04 -11.61
CA PRO A 39 13.02 44.51 -12.70
C PRO A 39 13.41 43.86 -14.04
N PRO A 40 12.44 43.56 -14.92
CA PRO A 40 12.74 43.15 -16.28
C PRO A 40 13.67 44.14 -16.97
N LYS A 41 14.62 43.61 -17.75
CA LYS A 41 15.59 44.44 -18.48
C LYS A 41 14.95 45.27 -19.59
N PHE A 42 13.84 44.76 -20.14
CA PHE A 42 13.10 45.33 -21.26
C PHE A 42 11.61 45.26 -20.95
N ASP A 43 10.84 46.20 -21.49
CA ASP A 43 9.39 46.17 -21.40
C ASP A 43 8.76 45.21 -22.42
N VAL A 44 7.43 45.09 -22.37
CA VAL A 44 6.68 44.15 -23.22
C VAL A 44 6.79 44.49 -24.71
N ASP A 45 6.79 45.78 -25.07
CA ASP A 45 6.79 46.21 -26.48
C ASP A 45 8.18 46.07 -27.09
N GLU A 46 9.22 46.36 -26.32
CA GLU A 46 10.60 46.11 -26.71
C GLU A 46 10.86 44.61 -26.89
N CYS A 47 10.35 43.77 -25.99
CA CYS A 47 10.46 42.32 -26.13
C CYS A 47 9.80 41.80 -27.42
N ARG A 48 8.64 42.36 -27.81
CA ARG A 48 7.97 42.02 -29.07
C ARG A 48 8.77 42.45 -30.30
N GLN A 49 9.29 43.68 -30.32
CA GLN A 49 10.01 44.22 -31.48
C GLN A 49 11.37 43.56 -31.70
N ARG A 50 12.02 43.10 -30.62
CA ARG A 50 13.38 42.56 -30.65
C ARG A 50 13.45 41.03 -30.55
N ASP A 51 12.31 40.35 -30.65
CA ASP A 51 12.19 38.89 -30.51
C ASP A 51 12.77 38.36 -29.18
N LEU A 52 12.59 39.09 -28.08
CA LEU A 52 13.07 38.72 -26.74
C LEU A 52 11.96 38.11 -25.88
N THR A 53 12.34 37.46 -24.78
CA THR A 53 11.40 36.96 -23.77
C THR A 53 11.22 38.01 -22.67
N TYR A 54 9.98 38.34 -22.32
CA TYR A 54 9.67 39.24 -21.21
C TYR A 54 9.83 38.50 -19.89
N ALA A 55 10.93 38.76 -19.19
CA ALA A 55 11.33 38.03 -17.98
C ALA A 55 12.07 38.93 -16.98
N ALA A 56 12.00 38.53 -15.71
CA ALA A 56 12.71 39.18 -14.61
C ALA A 56 13.82 38.26 -14.06
N PRO A 57 15.03 38.78 -13.82
CA PRO A 57 16.09 38.04 -13.13
C PRO A 57 15.65 37.60 -11.72
N LEU A 58 15.71 36.30 -11.44
CA LEU A 58 15.50 35.76 -10.10
C LEU A 58 16.83 35.72 -9.34
N LYS A 59 16.90 36.46 -8.24
CA LYS A 59 18.01 36.39 -7.29
C LYS A 59 17.57 35.71 -6.00
N VAL A 60 18.38 34.78 -5.53
CA VAL A 60 18.13 34.02 -4.31
C VAL A 60 19.28 34.22 -3.35
N THR A 61 18.96 34.68 -2.15
CA THR A 61 19.91 34.83 -1.06
C THR A 61 20.05 33.49 -0.36
N LEU A 62 21.24 32.92 -0.46
CA LEU A 62 21.61 31.65 0.16
C LEU A 62 22.67 31.90 1.22
N ARG A 63 22.63 31.11 2.29
CA ARG A 63 23.61 31.14 3.36
C ARG A 63 24.33 29.80 3.44
N LEU A 64 25.63 29.81 3.19
CA LEU A 64 26.51 28.68 3.40
C LEU A 64 27.07 28.75 4.83
N ILE A 65 26.76 27.74 5.64
CA ILE A 65 27.29 27.53 6.98
C ILE A 65 28.30 26.39 6.89
N VAL A 66 29.54 26.66 7.31
CA VAL A 66 30.60 25.66 7.41
C VAL A 66 30.80 25.34 8.88
N PHE A 67 30.77 24.05 9.22
CA PHE A 67 31.00 23.55 10.57
C PHE A 67 32.43 23.07 10.73
N ASP A 68 33.00 23.27 11.91
CA ASP A 68 34.16 22.54 12.40
C ASP A 68 33.65 21.34 13.21
N ILE A 69 34.04 20.14 12.81
CA ILE A 69 33.62 18.89 13.45
C ILE A 69 34.82 18.34 14.18
N ASP A 70 34.73 18.29 15.50
CA ASP A 70 35.75 17.67 16.33
C ASP A 70 35.71 16.14 16.12
N GLU A 71 36.83 15.55 15.68
CA GLU A 71 36.90 14.13 15.30
C GLU A 71 36.76 13.18 16.52
N ASP A 72 37.09 13.64 17.72
CA ASP A 72 37.07 12.83 18.95
C ASP A 72 35.70 12.86 19.64
N THR A 73 35.01 14.00 19.59
CA THR A 73 33.74 14.23 20.31
C THR A 73 32.51 14.30 19.39
N GLY A 74 32.70 14.48 18.08
CA GLY A 74 31.63 14.71 17.11
C GLY A 74 30.90 16.04 17.28
N ALA A 75 31.39 16.93 18.15
CA ALA A 75 30.78 18.22 18.41
C ALA A 75 30.89 19.12 17.17
N LYS A 76 29.75 19.70 16.76
CA LYS A 76 29.68 20.66 15.64
C LYS A 76 29.73 22.08 16.17
N SER A 77 30.74 22.84 15.75
CA SER A 77 30.80 24.28 15.98
C SER A 77 30.76 25.03 14.66
N ILE A 78 30.24 26.25 14.65
CA ILE A 78 30.19 27.05 13.42
C ILE A 78 31.59 27.63 13.17
N LYS A 79 32.17 27.27 12.03
CA LYS A 79 33.47 27.79 11.59
C LYS A 79 33.33 29.08 10.80
N ASP A 80 32.39 29.11 9.85
CA ASP A 80 32.21 30.24 8.95
C ASP A 80 30.75 30.31 8.46
N ILE A 81 30.29 31.52 8.18
CA ILE A 81 28.98 31.78 7.58
C ILE A 81 29.17 32.77 6.44
N LYS A 82 28.81 32.35 5.22
CA LYS A 82 28.81 33.20 4.03
C LYS A 82 27.40 33.30 3.49
N GLU A 83 26.86 34.52 3.48
CA GLU A 83 25.57 34.81 2.87
C GLU A 83 25.79 35.56 1.55
N GLN A 84 25.19 35.07 0.47
CA GLN A 84 25.34 35.68 -0.85
C GLN A 84 24.05 35.57 -1.66
N SER A 85 23.74 36.64 -2.39
CA SER A 85 22.69 36.66 -3.40
C SER A 85 23.22 36.10 -4.73
N VAL A 86 22.61 35.02 -5.20
CA VAL A 86 23.00 34.28 -6.40
C VAL A 86 21.89 34.43 -7.46
N TYR A 87 22.30 34.67 -8.71
CA TYR A 87 21.39 34.67 -9.84
C TYR A 87 20.99 33.24 -10.22
N MET A 88 19.69 32.97 -10.23
CA MET A 88 19.11 31.64 -10.47
C MET A 88 18.45 31.49 -11.86
N GLY A 89 18.57 32.51 -12.71
CA GLY A 89 17.97 32.55 -14.05
C GLY A 89 16.89 33.61 -14.21
N ASP A 90 16.47 33.81 -15.45
CA ASP A 90 15.38 34.74 -15.79
C ASP A 90 14.04 33.99 -15.78
N MET A 91 13.07 34.51 -15.02
CA MET A 91 11.72 33.95 -14.95
C MET A 91 10.76 34.75 -15.84
N PRO A 92 10.09 34.12 -16.82
CA PRO A 92 9.08 34.78 -17.63
C PRO A 92 7.98 35.41 -16.76
N LEU A 93 7.67 36.67 -17.03
CA LEU A 93 6.60 37.39 -16.33
C LEU A 93 5.32 37.41 -17.17
N MET A 94 4.21 37.34 -16.47
CA MET A 94 2.89 37.49 -17.07
C MET A 94 2.63 38.98 -17.37
N THR A 95 2.07 39.27 -18.54
CA THR A 95 1.61 40.61 -18.91
C THR A 95 0.28 40.92 -18.21
N ASN A 96 -0.17 42.17 -18.27
CA ASN A 96 -1.49 42.57 -17.76
C ASN A 96 -2.67 41.87 -18.45
N ASN A 97 -2.45 41.27 -19.62
CA ASN A 97 -3.48 40.54 -20.38
C ASN A 97 -3.52 39.04 -20.04
N GLY A 98 -2.71 38.57 -19.08
CA GLY A 98 -2.65 37.14 -18.73
C GLY A 98 -1.84 36.29 -19.72
N THR A 99 -1.01 36.92 -20.56
CA THR A 99 -0.19 36.27 -21.59
C THR A 99 1.29 36.34 -21.19
N PHE A 100 2.14 35.60 -21.92
CA PHE A 100 3.60 35.63 -21.78
C PHE A 100 4.23 35.97 -23.13
N ILE A 101 5.28 36.79 -23.14
CA ILE A 101 6.07 37.02 -24.35
C ILE A 101 7.28 36.09 -24.33
N VAL A 102 7.35 35.16 -25.28
CA VAL A 102 8.45 34.21 -25.43
C VAL A 102 9.01 34.35 -26.84
N ASN A 103 10.26 34.81 -26.94
CA ASN A 103 10.94 35.11 -28.21
C ASN A 103 10.08 36.00 -29.13
N GLY A 104 9.65 37.17 -28.62
CA GLY A 104 8.81 38.14 -29.32
C GLY A 104 7.35 37.75 -29.51
N THR A 105 7.02 36.47 -29.35
CA THR A 105 5.68 35.93 -29.61
C THR A 105 4.86 35.86 -28.34
N GLU A 106 3.61 36.32 -28.42
CA GLU A 106 2.66 36.22 -27.32
C GLU A 106 2.07 34.81 -27.20
N ARG A 107 2.13 34.24 -26.00
CA ARG A 107 1.70 32.88 -25.68
C ARG A 107 0.75 32.89 -24.48
N VAL A 108 -0.13 31.91 -24.45
CA VAL A 108 -1.04 31.66 -23.33
C VAL A 108 -0.75 30.27 -22.78
N ILE A 109 -0.73 30.16 -21.44
CA ILE A 109 -0.68 28.86 -20.76
C ILE A 109 -2.10 28.37 -20.56
N VAL A 110 -2.42 27.19 -21.11
CA VAL A 110 -3.74 26.58 -20.97
C VAL A 110 -3.76 25.72 -19.71
N SER A 111 -4.80 25.88 -18.88
CA SER A 111 -5.03 25.03 -17.72
C SER A 111 -5.21 23.58 -18.14
N GLN A 112 -4.38 22.69 -17.60
CA GLN A 112 -4.50 21.26 -17.85
C GLN A 112 -5.54 20.64 -16.91
N MET A 113 -6.40 19.77 -17.44
CA MET A 113 -7.21 18.87 -16.63
C MET A 113 -6.49 17.52 -16.50
N HIS A 114 -6.11 17.18 -15.28
CA HIS A 114 -5.53 15.88 -14.94
C HIS A 114 -6.32 15.21 -13.81
N ARG A 115 -6.16 13.90 -13.66
CA ARG A 115 -6.74 13.18 -12.52
C ARG A 115 -6.10 13.69 -11.23
N SER A 116 -6.92 13.90 -10.21
CA SER A 116 -6.40 14.25 -8.89
C SER A 116 -5.57 13.09 -8.33
N PRO A 117 -4.56 13.37 -7.50
CA PRO A 117 -3.93 12.34 -6.70
C PRO A 117 -4.97 11.61 -5.83
N GLY A 118 -4.78 10.31 -5.61
CA GLY A 118 -5.69 9.50 -4.82
C GLY A 118 -5.75 8.04 -5.26
N VAL A 119 -6.70 7.32 -4.68
CA VAL A 119 -6.97 5.91 -4.99
C VAL A 119 -8.24 5.81 -5.83
N PHE A 120 -8.14 5.10 -6.95
CA PHE A 120 -9.23 4.90 -7.89
C PHE A 120 -9.54 3.42 -8.01
N PHE A 121 -10.81 3.05 -7.87
CA PHE A 121 -11.29 1.71 -8.11
C PHE A 121 -12.05 1.68 -9.43
N ASP A 122 -11.74 0.73 -10.30
CA ASP A 122 -12.38 0.56 -11.61
C ASP A 122 -12.49 -0.93 -11.96
N HIS A 123 -13.23 -1.24 -13.01
CA HIS A 123 -13.28 -2.57 -13.57
C HIS A 123 -13.31 -2.54 -15.11
N ASP A 124 -12.82 -3.59 -15.75
CA ASP A 124 -12.70 -3.69 -17.20
C ASP A 124 -14.04 -3.79 -17.96
N LYS A 125 -15.17 -3.78 -17.24
CA LYS A 125 -16.54 -4.01 -17.76
C LYS A 125 -16.67 -5.33 -18.53
N GLY A 126 -15.87 -6.35 -18.18
CA GLY A 126 -15.90 -7.68 -18.79
C GLY A 126 -15.34 -7.71 -20.21
N LYS A 127 -14.57 -6.70 -20.61
CA LYS A 127 -14.02 -6.59 -21.97
C LYS A 127 -12.69 -7.30 -22.14
N SER A 128 -11.92 -7.50 -21.07
CA SER A 128 -10.56 -8.01 -21.15
C SER A 128 -10.47 -9.53 -21.16
N HIS A 129 -11.50 -10.24 -20.70
CA HIS A 129 -11.53 -11.70 -20.72
C HIS A 129 -12.81 -12.22 -21.41
N SER A 130 -12.67 -13.28 -22.21
CA SER A 130 -13.76 -13.85 -23.02
C SER A 130 -14.93 -14.41 -22.20
N SER A 131 -14.70 -14.74 -20.92
CA SER A 131 -15.78 -15.17 -20.01
C SER A 131 -16.72 -14.03 -19.62
N GLY A 132 -16.39 -12.77 -19.91
CA GLY A 132 -17.17 -11.60 -19.48
C GLY A 132 -17.05 -11.30 -17.98
N LYS A 133 -16.17 -12.01 -17.26
CA LYS A 133 -15.88 -11.76 -15.83
C LYS A 133 -15.33 -10.35 -15.66
N LEU A 134 -15.86 -9.63 -14.67
CA LEU A 134 -15.37 -8.30 -14.33
C LEU A 134 -14.02 -8.41 -13.63
N LEU A 135 -13.00 -7.77 -14.19
CA LEU A 135 -11.68 -7.66 -13.57
C LEU A 135 -11.58 -6.32 -12.87
N PHE A 136 -11.54 -6.35 -11.54
CA PHE A 136 -11.39 -5.17 -10.70
C PHE A 136 -9.93 -4.73 -10.62
N ALA A 137 -9.71 -3.43 -10.52
CA ALA A 137 -8.40 -2.85 -10.30
C ALA A 137 -8.50 -1.63 -9.37
N ALA A 138 -7.49 -1.47 -8.53
CA ALA A 138 -7.22 -0.28 -7.74
C ALA A 138 -5.97 0.41 -8.28
N ARG A 139 -6.01 1.73 -8.45
CA ARG A 139 -4.89 2.54 -8.93
C ARG A 139 -4.61 3.66 -7.95
N VAL A 140 -3.38 3.72 -7.46
CA VAL A 140 -2.86 4.78 -6.61
C VAL A 140 -2.08 5.76 -7.48
N ILE A 141 -2.61 6.98 -7.59
CA ILE A 141 -1.98 8.09 -8.33
C ILE A 141 -1.38 9.04 -7.30
N PRO A 142 -0.05 9.12 -7.15
CA PRO A 142 0.57 10.10 -6.27
C PRO A 142 0.59 11.49 -6.91
N TYR A 143 0.77 12.53 -6.10
CA TYR A 143 1.05 13.88 -6.61
C TYR A 143 2.40 13.94 -7.32
N ARG A 144 3.40 13.22 -6.81
CA ARG A 144 4.73 13.07 -7.39
C ARG A 144 5.23 11.66 -7.12
N GLY A 145 5.81 11.01 -8.12
CA GLY A 145 6.41 9.68 -8.00
C GLY A 145 5.71 8.61 -8.83
N SER A 146 6.05 7.35 -8.54
CA SER A 146 5.61 6.19 -9.30
C SER A 146 4.15 5.82 -9.04
N TRP A 147 3.45 5.38 -10.07
CA TRP A 147 2.07 4.90 -9.95
C TRP A 147 2.06 3.44 -9.49
N LEU A 148 1.12 3.09 -8.62
CA LEU A 148 0.90 1.71 -8.17
C LEU A 148 -0.48 1.24 -8.63
N ASP A 149 -0.50 0.19 -9.44
CA ASP A 149 -1.72 -0.48 -9.88
C ASP A 149 -1.81 -1.85 -9.20
N ILE A 150 -2.97 -2.17 -8.63
CA ILE A 150 -3.33 -3.49 -8.09
C ILE A 150 -4.50 -4.00 -8.93
N GLU A 151 -4.39 -5.19 -9.51
CA GLU A 151 -5.40 -5.71 -10.44
C GLU A 151 -5.61 -7.21 -10.27
N PHE A 152 -6.87 -7.64 -10.44
CA PHE A 152 -7.23 -9.05 -10.53
C PHE A 152 -6.98 -9.58 -11.95
N ASP A 153 -6.56 -10.84 -12.04
CA ASP A 153 -6.61 -11.58 -13.30
C ASP A 153 -7.88 -12.43 -13.41
N ALA A 154 -8.02 -13.14 -14.54
CA ALA A 154 -9.17 -14.01 -14.80
C ALA A 154 -9.29 -15.20 -13.82
N LYS A 155 -8.18 -15.59 -13.19
CA LYS A 155 -8.07 -16.69 -12.22
C LYS A 155 -8.18 -16.22 -10.76
N ASP A 156 -8.60 -14.98 -10.52
CA ASP A 156 -8.68 -14.36 -9.19
C ASP A 156 -7.33 -14.18 -8.47
N ILE A 157 -6.22 -14.19 -9.22
CA ILE A 157 -4.91 -13.88 -8.68
C ILE A 157 -4.72 -12.36 -8.69
N VAL A 158 -4.31 -11.82 -7.54
CA VAL A 158 -4.05 -10.39 -7.37
C VAL A 158 -2.60 -10.07 -7.73
N TYR A 159 -2.43 -9.13 -8.66
CA TYR A 159 -1.12 -8.64 -9.09
C TYR A 159 -0.94 -7.17 -8.72
N ALA A 160 0.30 -6.79 -8.47
CA ALA A 160 0.74 -5.41 -8.41
C ALA A 160 1.55 -5.03 -9.67
N ARG A 161 1.53 -3.75 -10.02
CA ARG A 161 2.30 -3.19 -11.13
C ARG A 161 2.73 -1.77 -10.80
N ILE A 162 4.03 -1.52 -10.86
CA ILE A 162 4.64 -0.21 -10.60
C ILE A 162 4.96 0.45 -11.95
N ASP A 163 4.55 1.71 -12.14
CA ASP A 163 4.75 2.50 -13.37
C ASP A 163 4.34 1.80 -14.65
N ARG A 164 3.24 1.04 -14.59
CA ARG A 164 2.70 0.25 -15.71
C ARG A 164 3.71 -0.75 -16.32
N ARG A 165 4.71 -1.19 -15.55
CA ARG A 165 5.71 -2.19 -15.98
C ARG A 165 5.16 -3.62 -15.89
N ARG A 166 6.04 -4.61 -15.67
CA ARG A 166 5.65 -6.02 -15.53
C ARG A 166 4.74 -6.24 -14.32
N LYS A 167 3.81 -7.19 -14.45
CA LYS A 167 3.02 -7.68 -13.31
C LYS A 167 3.92 -8.47 -12.36
N ILE A 168 3.70 -8.29 -11.08
CA ILE A 168 4.27 -9.12 -10.00
C ILE A 168 3.13 -9.57 -9.08
N PRO A 169 3.20 -10.75 -8.45
CA PRO A 169 2.23 -11.14 -7.44
C PRO A 169 2.17 -10.07 -6.33
N VAL A 170 0.97 -9.75 -5.85
CA VAL A 170 0.82 -8.72 -4.80
C VAL A 170 1.55 -9.12 -3.51
N THR A 171 1.64 -10.43 -3.24
CA THR A 171 2.38 -10.98 -2.10
C THR A 171 3.86 -10.62 -2.15
N SER A 172 4.48 -10.56 -3.33
CA SER A 172 5.87 -10.11 -3.47
C SER A 172 6.06 -8.64 -3.05
N LEU A 173 5.06 -7.79 -3.28
CA LEU A 173 5.10 -6.40 -2.81
C LEU A 173 4.96 -6.34 -1.29
N LEU A 174 4.06 -7.13 -0.70
CA LEU A 174 3.86 -7.18 0.75
C LEU A 174 5.11 -7.71 1.48
N MET A 175 5.74 -8.76 0.93
CA MET A 175 7.02 -9.27 1.43
C MET A 175 8.13 -8.23 1.34
N ALA A 176 8.18 -7.44 0.26
CA ALA A 176 9.15 -6.35 0.15
C ALA A 176 8.88 -5.20 1.16
N LEU A 177 7.67 -5.08 1.68
CA LEU A 177 7.31 -4.16 2.76
C LEU A 177 7.63 -4.74 4.15
N GLY A 178 8.12 -5.98 4.21
CA GLY A 178 8.58 -6.62 5.45
C GLY A 178 7.60 -7.62 6.06
N MET A 179 6.48 -7.94 5.39
CA MET A 179 5.55 -8.95 5.89
C MET A 179 6.02 -10.37 5.52
N ASP A 180 5.89 -11.33 6.43
CA ASP A 180 6.07 -12.75 6.09
C ASP A 180 4.76 -13.40 5.59
N GLY A 181 4.82 -14.69 5.26
CA GLY A 181 3.66 -15.43 4.74
C GLY A 181 2.50 -15.51 5.73
N GLU A 182 2.80 -15.75 7.01
CA GLU A 182 1.79 -15.87 8.08
C GLU A 182 1.15 -14.52 8.35
N GLU A 183 1.94 -13.44 8.44
CA GLU A 183 1.43 -12.07 8.62
C GLU A 183 0.53 -11.64 7.47
N ILE A 184 0.87 -12.00 6.23
CA ILE A 184 0.01 -11.73 5.06
C ILE A 184 -1.32 -12.46 5.25
N LEU A 185 -1.31 -13.75 5.57
CA LEU A 185 -2.52 -14.54 5.74
C LEU A 185 -3.37 -14.01 6.90
N ASP A 186 -2.76 -13.72 8.05
CA ASP A 186 -3.43 -13.16 9.24
C ASP A 186 -4.04 -11.77 8.99
N THR A 187 -3.46 -10.99 8.08
CA THR A 187 -4.00 -9.68 7.71
C THR A 187 -5.27 -9.78 6.88
N PHE A 188 -5.36 -10.77 5.97
CA PHE A 188 -6.44 -10.85 4.99
C PHE A 188 -7.50 -11.92 5.28
N TYR A 189 -7.18 -12.91 6.11
CA TYR A 189 -8.07 -14.02 6.42
C TYR A 189 -8.39 -14.08 7.91
N THR A 190 -9.57 -14.60 8.22
CA THR A 190 -9.85 -15.06 9.59
C THR A 190 -9.27 -16.46 9.76
N LYS A 191 -8.93 -16.86 10.99
CA LYS A 191 -8.51 -18.22 11.29
C LYS A 191 -9.42 -18.92 12.29
N SER A 192 -9.42 -20.24 12.24
CA SER A 192 -10.14 -21.14 13.13
C SER A 192 -9.16 -22.18 13.65
N LEU A 193 -9.18 -22.46 14.95
CA LEU A 193 -8.36 -23.51 15.53
C LEU A 193 -9.16 -24.80 15.59
N TYR A 194 -8.71 -25.82 14.86
CA TYR A 194 -9.31 -27.16 14.87
C TYR A 194 -8.54 -28.02 15.87
N LYS A 195 -9.25 -28.72 16.75
CA LYS A 195 -8.62 -29.52 17.81
C LYS A 195 -8.93 -30.99 17.62
N ARG A 196 -7.95 -31.86 17.81
CA ARG A 196 -8.15 -33.31 17.77
C ARG A 196 -9.02 -33.74 18.95
N ASP A 197 -9.96 -34.63 18.69
CA ASP A 197 -10.85 -35.23 19.69
C ASP A 197 -11.07 -36.72 19.36
N GLY A 198 -10.22 -37.56 19.94
CA GLY A 198 -10.16 -39.00 19.64
C GLY A 198 -9.75 -39.26 18.19
N GLU A 199 -10.60 -39.93 17.44
CA GLU A 199 -10.40 -40.23 16.01
C GLU A 199 -10.91 -39.11 15.08
N GLY A 200 -11.49 -38.04 15.62
CA GLY A 200 -12.03 -36.93 14.83
C GLY A 200 -11.49 -35.57 15.28
N TRP A 201 -12.19 -34.53 14.85
CA TRP A 201 -11.85 -33.13 15.07
C TRP A 201 -13.02 -32.36 15.67
N ARG A 202 -12.68 -31.38 16.49
CA ARG A 202 -13.56 -30.36 17.02
C ARG A 202 -13.32 -29.06 16.24
N ILE A 203 -14.31 -28.67 15.44
CA ILE A 203 -14.30 -27.48 14.61
C ILE A 203 -15.18 -26.39 15.24
N PRO A 204 -14.70 -25.13 15.39
CA PRO A 204 -15.53 -24.04 15.91
C PRO A 204 -16.78 -23.79 15.04
N PHE A 205 -17.96 -23.74 15.67
CA PHE A 205 -19.19 -23.39 14.98
C PHE A 205 -19.21 -21.88 14.72
N LYS A 206 -19.07 -21.48 13.44
CA LYS A 206 -19.15 -20.09 12.99
C LYS A 206 -20.39 -19.90 12.11
N PRO A 207 -21.53 -19.42 12.67
CA PRO A 207 -22.76 -19.21 11.91
C PRO A 207 -22.59 -18.35 10.66
N GLU A 208 -21.72 -17.34 10.73
CA GLU A 208 -21.54 -16.34 9.67
C GLU A 208 -21.02 -16.95 8.36
N THR A 209 -20.08 -17.89 8.44
CA THR A 209 -19.48 -18.56 7.27
C THR A 209 -20.38 -19.64 6.67
N LEU A 210 -21.36 -20.14 7.45
CA LEU A 210 -22.26 -21.22 7.04
C LEU A 210 -23.57 -20.74 6.41
N LYS A 211 -23.79 -19.41 6.33
CA LYS A 211 -25.07 -18.85 5.86
C LYS A 211 -25.32 -19.19 4.39
N GLY A 212 -26.43 -19.90 4.15
CA GLY A 212 -26.88 -20.22 2.79
C GLY A 212 -26.29 -21.50 2.20
N ALA A 213 -25.26 -22.07 2.84
CA ALA A 213 -24.70 -23.36 2.50
C ALA A 213 -25.71 -24.50 2.75
N LYS A 214 -25.45 -25.65 2.13
CA LYS A 214 -26.22 -26.88 2.33
C LYS A 214 -25.31 -27.87 3.06
N ALA A 215 -25.79 -28.45 4.16
CA ALA A 215 -25.05 -29.49 4.86
C ALA A 215 -24.89 -30.70 3.91
N ILE A 216 -23.66 -31.08 3.60
CA ILE A 216 -23.38 -32.23 2.74
C ILE A 216 -23.56 -33.52 3.55
N THR A 217 -22.96 -33.53 4.74
CA THR A 217 -23.06 -34.57 5.76
C THR A 217 -23.91 -34.11 6.95
N GLU A 218 -24.17 -35.02 7.88
CA GLU A 218 -24.82 -34.67 9.14
C GLU A 218 -23.88 -33.83 10.00
N MET A 219 -24.37 -32.72 10.55
CA MET A 219 -23.61 -31.90 11.49
C MET A 219 -23.90 -32.39 12.90
N VAL A 220 -22.84 -32.76 13.61
CA VAL A 220 -22.91 -33.31 14.97
C VAL A 220 -22.31 -32.32 15.95
N ASP A 221 -23.00 -32.06 17.06
CA ASP A 221 -22.46 -31.24 18.15
C ASP A 221 -21.29 -31.98 18.82
N ALA A 222 -20.13 -31.32 18.89
CA ALA A 222 -18.94 -31.91 19.52
C ALA A 222 -19.07 -32.07 21.04
N ASP A 223 -19.96 -31.33 21.71
CA ASP A 223 -20.15 -31.41 23.16
C ASP A 223 -21.13 -32.53 23.56
N THR A 224 -22.20 -32.73 22.78
CA THR A 224 -23.28 -33.68 23.12
C THR A 224 -23.23 -34.97 22.29
N GLY A 225 -22.59 -34.95 21.12
CA GLY A 225 -22.63 -36.04 20.15
C GLY A 225 -23.97 -36.17 19.41
N GLU A 226 -24.89 -35.23 19.60
CA GLU A 226 -26.20 -35.24 18.92
C GLU A 226 -26.12 -34.63 17.53
N VAL A 227 -26.90 -35.18 16.59
CA VAL A 227 -27.06 -34.59 15.26
C VAL A 227 -27.87 -33.31 15.38
N VAL A 228 -27.25 -32.17 15.08
CA VAL A 228 -27.88 -30.85 15.12
C VAL A 228 -28.45 -30.43 13.76
N VAL A 229 -27.91 -30.95 12.66
CA VAL A 229 -28.43 -30.73 11.30
C VAL A 229 -28.27 -32.01 10.48
N GLU A 230 -29.38 -32.49 9.93
CA GLU A 230 -29.37 -33.63 8.99
C GLU A 230 -28.75 -33.25 7.64
N ALA A 231 -28.13 -34.23 6.99
CA ALA A 231 -27.58 -34.08 5.66
C ALA A 231 -28.62 -33.54 4.65
N GLY A 232 -28.18 -32.66 3.78
CA GLY A 232 -28.99 -32.03 2.73
C GLY A 232 -29.84 -30.84 3.18
N LYS A 233 -29.89 -30.50 4.49
CA LYS A 233 -30.62 -29.31 4.94
C LYS A 233 -29.87 -28.02 4.60
N LYS A 234 -30.63 -27.00 4.21
CA LYS A 234 -30.09 -25.66 3.96
C LYS A 234 -29.90 -24.90 5.28
N LEU A 235 -28.72 -24.33 5.47
CA LEU A 235 -28.33 -23.57 6.63
C LEU A 235 -28.89 -22.13 6.53
N THR A 236 -30.17 -22.00 6.90
CA THR A 236 -30.84 -20.70 6.92
C THR A 236 -30.37 -19.85 8.12
N PRO A 237 -30.40 -18.51 8.03
CA PRO A 237 -30.06 -17.64 9.15
C PRO A 237 -30.86 -17.94 10.42
N ARG A 238 -32.13 -18.35 10.27
CA ARG A 238 -32.99 -18.75 11.39
C ARG A 238 -32.49 -20.03 12.08
N LEU A 239 -32.14 -21.05 11.31
CA LEU A 239 -31.63 -22.32 11.85
C LEU A 239 -30.31 -22.10 12.58
N LEU A 240 -29.36 -21.39 11.96
CA LEU A 240 -28.05 -21.11 12.55
C LEU A 240 -28.16 -20.30 13.86
N ARG A 241 -29.10 -19.35 13.91
CA ARG A 241 -29.41 -18.61 15.14
C ARG A 241 -29.99 -19.53 16.22
N GLN A 242 -30.94 -20.41 15.88
CA GLN A 242 -31.48 -21.38 16.84
C GLN A 242 -30.42 -22.33 17.40
N LEU A 243 -29.46 -22.77 16.58
CA LEU A 243 -28.34 -23.59 17.04
C LEU A 243 -27.43 -22.82 18.00
N SER A 244 -27.15 -21.55 17.69
CA SER A 244 -26.38 -20.65 18.56
C SER A 244 -27.10 -20.41 19.89
N ASP A 245 -28.40 -20.13 19.87
CA ASP A 245 -29.24 -19.89 21.06
C ASP A 245 -29.35 -21.15 21.94
N LYS A 246 -29.26 -22.34 21.34
CA LYS A 246 -29.18 -23.64 22.05
C LYS A 246 -27.78 -23.92 22.63
N GLY A 247 -26.79 -23.07 22.36
CA GLY A 247 -25.46 -23.17 22.92
C GLY A 247 -24.46 -24.00 22.10
N LEU A 248 -24.74 -24.29 20.83
CA LEU A 248 -23.80 -25.00 19.96
C LEU A 248 -22.51 -24.16 19.77
N LYS A 249 -21.37 -24.72 20.15
CA LYS A 249 -20.05 -24.05 20.08
C LYS A 249 -19.10 -24.68 19.08
N ALA A 250 -19.20 -25.98 18.87
CA ALA A 250 -18.30 -26.70 17.99
C ALA A 250 -19.00 -27.91 17.37
N LEU A 251 -18.50 -28.29 16.20
CA LEU A 251 -18.97 -29.41 15.43
C LEU A 251 -17.92 -30.51 15.43
N LYS A 252 -18.37 -31.76 15.42
CA LYS A 252 -17.50 -32.90 15.19
C LYS A 252 -17.27 -33.09 13.69
N ALA A 253 -16.03 -33.36 13.32
CA ALA A 253 -15.60 -33.60 11.95
C ALA A 253 -14.68 -34.83 11.87
N ALA A 254 -14.68 -35.50 10.73
CA ALA A 254 -13.73 -36.54 10.39
C ALA A 254 -12.50 -35.94 9.67
N ASP A 255 -11.47 -36.75 9.46
CA ASP A 255 -10.27 -36.32 8.72
C ASP A 255 -10.61 -35.84 7.30
N ASP A 256 -11.52 -36.54 6.62
CA ASP A 256 -11.96 -36.20 5.25
C ASP A 256 -12.66 -34.83 5.16
N ASP A 257 -13.27 -34.35 6.25
CA ASP A 257 -13.93 -33.04 6.29
C ASP A 257 -12.91 -31.89 6.33
N LEU A 258 -11.63 -32.17 6.65
CA LEU A 258 -10.57 -31.16 6.68
C LEU A 258 -9.91 -31.00 5.31
N TYR A 259 -10.07 -31.93 4.38
CA TYR A 259 -9.36 -31.87 3.11
C TYR A 259 -9.80 -30.67 2.24
N GLY A 260 -8.82 -30.03 1.60
CA GLY A 260 -9.02 -28.83 0.79
C GLY A 260 -9.09 -27.52 1.58
N ASN A 261 -9.03 -27.58 2.91
CA ASN A 261 -8.74 -26.40 3.74
C ASN A 261 -7.24 -26.10 3.71
N TYR A 262 -6.85 -24.91 4.20
CA TYR A 262 -5.47 -24.44 4.15
C TYR A 262 -4.97 -24.04 5.54
N LEU A 263 -3.69 -24.32 5.82
CA LEU A 263 -3.05 -23.95 7.07
C LEU A 263 -2.94 -22.42 7.20
N ALA A 264 -3.25 -21.89 8.37
CA ALA A 264 -3.15 -20.46 8.67
C ALA A 264 -1.79 -20.04 9.25
N GLY A 265 -0.96 -20.99 9.67
CA GLY A 265 0.36 -20.75 10.24
C GLY A 265 1.25 -21.97 10.04
N ASP A 266 2.54 -21.80 10.31
CA ASP A 266 3.53 -22.86 10.13
C ASP A 266 3.35 -23.99 11.17
N ILE A 267 3.63 -25.23 10.76
CA ILE A 267 3.70 -26.39 11.65
C ILE A 267 5.18 -26.65 11.96
N VAL A 268 5.65 -26.15 13.10
CA VAL A 268 7.07 -26.12 13.46
C VAL A 268 7.35 -26.91 14.73
N ASN A 269 8.44 -27.68 14.71
CA ASN A 269 9.03 -28.20 15.94
C ASN A 269 9.91 -27.13 16.59
N TYR A 270 9.39 -26.44 17.60
CA TYR A 270 10.14 -25.39 18.31
C TYR A 270 11.39 -25.88 19.05
N SER A 271 11.55 -27.19 19.27
CA SER A 271 12.75 -27.74 19.91
C SER A 271 13.90 -27.94 18.93
N THR A 272 13.61 -28.28 17.67
CA THR A 272 14.63 -28.53 16.63
C THR A 272 14.74 -27.39 15.62
N GLY A 273 13.72 -26.54 15.52
CA GLY A 273 13.59 -25.52 14.47
C GLY A 273 13.18 -26.09 13.11
N GLU A 274 12.80 -27.38 13.05
CA GLU A 274 12.35 -28.00 11.81
C GLU A 274 10.92 -27.56 11.47
N ILE A 275 10.71 -27.07 10.25
CA ILE A 275 9.41 -26.70 9.70
C ILE A 275 8.87 -27.92 8.96
N TYR A 276 7.74 -28.46 9.41
CA TYR A 276 7.09 -29.61 8.77
C TYR A 276 6.20 -29.19 7.61
N LEU A 277 5.46 -28.08 7.77
CA LEU A 277 4.57 -27.49 6.78
C LEU A 277 4.56 -25.97 6.94
N GLU A 278 4.37 -25.25 5.84
CA GLU A 278 4.34 -23.78 5.80
C GLU A 278 2.88 -23.27 5.82
N ALA A 279 2.70 -22.03 6.30
CA ALA A 279 1.43 -21.34 6.23
C ALA A 279 0.95 -21.21 4.77
N GLY A 280 -0.31 -21.57 4.51
CA GLY A 280 -0.89 -21.62 3.18
C GLY A 280 -0.78 -22.99 2.48
N ASP A 281 -0.13 -23.98 3.07
CA ASP A 281 -0.18 -25.37 2.57
C ASP A 281 -1.62 -25.93 2.68
N GLU A 282 -2.02 -26.70 1.67
CA GLU A 282 -3.30 -27.41 1.63
C GLU A 282 -3.29 -28.60 2.59
N ILE A 283 -4.40 -28.79 3.31
CA ILE A 283 -4.65 -29.96 4.13
C ILE A 283 -5.18 -31.06 3.21
N ASP A 284 -4.38 -32.11 3.02
CA ASP A 284 -4.68 -33.31 2.28
C ASP A 284 -4.30 -34.55 3.11
N GLU A 285 -4.50 -35.76 2.58
CA GLU A 285 -4.19 -37.01 3.28
C GLU A 285 -2.71 -37.08 3.72
N LYS A 286 -1.79 -36.53 2.92
CA LYS A 286 -0.36 -36.56 3.18
C LYS A 286 0.03 -35.51 4.23
N THR A 287 -0.41 -34.27 4.08
CA THR A 287 -0.07 -33.18 5.00
C THR A 287 -0.71 -33.42 6.36
N LEU A 288 -1.96 -33.89 6.41
CA LEU A 288 -2.61 -34.30 7.67
C LEU A 288 -1.86 -35.46 8.34
N GLY A 289 -1.40 -36.45 7.56
CA GLY A 289 -0.55 -37.53 8.08
C GLY A 289 0.75 -37.04 8.72
N ILE A 290 1.40 -36.02 8.16
CA ILE A 290 2.59 -35.38 8.72
C ILE A 290 2.27 -34.68 10.05
N ILE A 291 1.16 -33.92 10.09
CA ILE A 291 0.71 -33.21 11.30
C ILE A 291 0.48 -34.20 12.45
N LEU A 292 -0.27 -35.27 12.19
CA LEU A 292 -0.61 -36.29 13.18
C LEU A 292 0.61 -37.10 13.63
N ALA A 293 1.51 -37.48 12.71
CA ALA A 293 2.72 -38.23 13.03
C ALA A 293 3.68 -37.47 13.96
N ASN A 294 3.62 -36.14 13.94
CA ASN A 294 4.42 -35.26 14.79
C ASN A 294 3.68 -34.80 16.06
N GLY A 295 2.48 -35.33 16.33
CA GLY A 295 1.74 -35.11 17.57
C GLY A 295 1.09 -33.73 17.70
N PHE A 296 0.79 -33.07 16.57
CA PHE A 296 0.05 -31.81 16.58
C PHE A 296 -1.46 -32.09 16.68
N ASP A 297 -2.01 -31.83 17.88
CA ASP A 297 -3.45 -31.98 18.16
C ASP A 297 -4.25 -30.71 17.89
N GLU A 298 -3.60 -29.60 17.50
CA GLU A 298 -4.25 -28.34 17.18
C GLU A 298 -3.75 -27.82 15.82
N ILE A 299 -4.66 -27.53 14.92
CA ILE A 299 -4.36 -27.05 13.56
C ILE A 299 -5.01 -25.68 13.36
N PRO A 300 -4.22 -24.62 13.08
CA PRO A 300 -4.77 -23.33 12.68
C PRO A 300 -5.17 -23.40 11.20
N VAL A 301 -6.44 -23.16 10.89
CA VAL A 301 -7.03 -23.27 9.55
C VAL A 301 -7.55 -21.92 9.07
N LEU A 302 -7.29 -21.58 7.81
CA LEU A 302 -7.80 -20.36 7.18
C LEU A 302 -9.32 -20.44 6.98
N GLY A 303 -10.01 -19.37 7.35
CA GLY A 303 -11.44 -19.19 7.12
C GLY A 303 -11.70 -18.72 5.70
N ILE A 304 -11.73 -19.68 4.76
CA ILE A 304 -12.04 -19.46 3.34
C ILE A 304 -13.47 -19.94 3.09
N ASP A 305 -14.29 -19.09 2.47
CA ASP A 305 -15.64 -19.47 2.05
C ASP A 305 -15.55 -20.26 0.73
N HIS A 306 -16.16 -21.45 0.69
CA HIS A 306 -16.26 -22.32 -0.50
C HIS A 306 -17.63 -22.22 -1.19
#